data_AF-A0A382SG36-F1
#
_entry.id   AF-A0A382SG36-F1
#
_cell.length_a   1.000
_cell.length_b   1.000
_cell.length_c   1.000
_cell.angle_alpha   90.00
_cell.angle_beta   90.00
_cell.angle_gamma   90.00
#
_symmetry.space_group_name_H-M   'P 1'
#
loop_
_entity.id
_entity.type
_entity.pdbx_description
1 polymer ?
#
loop_
_entity_poly.entity_id
_entity_poly.type
_entity_poly.pdbx_seq_one_letter_code
_entity_poly.pdbx_strand_id
1 'polypeptide(L)' 'VFHQLAPLVGEFREAFPDITLDITSHDSIIDLLEHKTDIAIRIGDLSDSNLHARRLGKSKLHIVASPQYLEKY' A
#
# COMPACT_ATOMS: atom_id res chain seq x y z
N VAL A 1 -0.66 2.19 -2.87
CA VAL A 1 -1.41 1.04 -2.29
C VAL A 1 -2.62 1.45 -1.46
N PHE A 2 -2.65 2.65 -0.87
CA PHE A 2 -3.72 3.09 0.02
C PHE A 2 -5.14 2.92 -0.54
N HIS A 3 -5.36 3.23 -1.82
CA HIS A 3 -6.66 3.05 -2.48
C HIS A 3 -7.18 1.59 -2.49
N GLN A 4 -6.31 0.59 -2.33
CA GLN A 4 -6.69 -0.82 -2.23
C GLN A 4 -7.05 -1.22 -0.80
N LEU A 5 -6.48 -0.53 0.20
CA LEU A 5 -6.72 -0.80 1.62
C LEU A 5 -7.96 -0.07 2.14
N ALA A 6 -8.17 1.18 1.74
CA ALA A 6 -9.25 2.03 2.24
C ALA A 6 -10.64 1.36 2.18
N PRO A 7 -11.04 0.63 1.12
CA PRO A 7 -12.34 -0.05 1.08
C PRO A 7 -12.47 -1.19 2.10
N LEU A 8 -11.36 -1.81 2.53
CA LEU A 8 -11.34 -2.98 3.41
C LEU A 8 -11.34 -2.61 4.90
N VAL A 9 -11.07 -1.33 5.23
CA VAL A 9 -10.94 -0.86 6.62
C VAL A 9 -12.23 -1.06 7.42
N GLY A 10 -13.39 -0.85 6.79
CA GLY A 10 -14.69 -1.01 7.44
C GLY A 10 -14.89 -2.45 7.93
N GLU A 11 -14.85 -3.41 7.00
CA GLU A 11 -15.02 -4.84 7.30
C GLU A 11 -13.98 -5.34 8.32
N PHE A 12 -12.73 -4.87 8.23
CA PHE A 12 -11.70 -5.25 9.18
C PHE A 12 -12.01 -4.79 10.61
N ARG A 13 -12.47 -3.54 10.78
CA ARG A 13 -12.80 -2.99 12.11
C ARG A 13 -14.00 -3.70 12.74
N GLU A 14 -14.97 -4.13 11.92
CA GLU A 14 -16.10 -4.91 12.39
C GLU A 14 -15.68 -6.32 12.83
N ALA A 15 -14.79 -6.96 12.06
CA ALA A 15 -14.28 -8.29 12.38
C ALA A 15 -13.33 -8.29 13.60
N PHE A 16 -12.60 -7.20 13.83
CA PHE A 16 -11.59 -7.07 14.87
C PHE A 16 -11.75 -5.75 15.66
N PRO A 17 -12.79 -5.63 16.49
CA PRO A 17 -13.14 -4.36 17.16
C PRO A 17 -12.09 -3.90 18.19
N ASP A 18 -11.30 -4.83 18.73
CA ASP A 18 -10.26 -4.53 19.71
C ASP A 18 -8.97 -3.98 19.08
N ILE A 19 -8.86 -4.02 17.75
CA ILE A 19 -7.69 -3.51 17.01
C ILE A 19 -7.94 -2.05 16.61
N THR A 20 -7.10 -1.15 17.11
CA THR A 20 -7.05 0.23 16.61
C THR A 20 -6.08 0.32 15.44
N LEU A 21 -6.58 0.74 14.27
CA LEU A 21 -5.76 0.94 13.08
C LEU A 21 -5.23 2.37 13.03
N ASP A 22 -3.92 2.52 12.97
CA ASP A 22 -3.23 3.75 12.53
C ASP A 22 -2.60 3.48 11.16
N ILE A 23 -3.00 4.23 10.14
CA ILE A 23 -2.56 4.03 8.75
C ILE A 23 -1.96 5.34 8.25
N THR A 24 -0.66 5.29 8.00
CA THR A 24 0.08 6.39 7.36
C THR A 24 0.54 5.98 5.97
N SER A 25 0.66 6.96 5.07
CA SER A 25 1.15 6.74 3.70
C SER A 25 2.33 7.66 3.44
N HIS A 26 3.42 7.09 2.94
CA HIS A 26 4.59 7.85 2.51
C HIS A 26 5.05 7.33 1.15
N ASP A 27 5.63 8.21 0.33
CA ASP A 27 6.13 7.87 -1.01
C ASP A 27 7.57 7.33 -1.00
N SER A 28 8.28 7.48 0.12
CA SER A 28 9.63 6.95 0.32
C SER A 28 9.62 5.55 0.93
N ILE A 29 10.71 4.80 0.72
CA ILE A 29 10.96 3.57 1.49
C ILE A 29 11.23 4.00 2.93
N ILE A 30 10.30 3.69 3.83
CA ILE A 30 10.42 3.98 5.24
C ILE A 30 11.14 2.82 5.94
N ASP A 31 12.12 3.12 6.79
CA ASP A 31 12.60 2.15 7.76
C ASP A 31 11.52 1.91 8.82
N LEU A 32 10.93 0.71 8.80
CA LEU A 32 9.91 0.26 9.74
C LEU A 32 10.35 0.44 11.20
N LEU A 33 11.65 0.23 11.49
CA LEU A 33 12.21 0.30 12.83
C LEU A 33 12.28 1.73 13.35
N GLU A 34 12.59 2.69 12.48
CA GLU A 34 12.70 4.10 12.86
C GLU A 34 11.32 4.72 13.13
N HIS A 35 10.29 4.25 12.43
CA HIS A 35 8.93 4.82 12.51
C HIS A 35 7.97 4.10 13.46
N LYS A 36 8.44 3.09 14.20
CA LYS A 36 7.59 2.25 15.09
C LYS A 36 6.38 1.65 14.36
N THR A 37 6.59 1.26 13.11
CA THR A 37 5.54 0.69 12.27
C THR A 37 5.58 -0.83 12.37
N ASP A 38 4.45 -1.45 12.73
CA ASP A 38 4.39 -2.91 12.83
C ASP A 38 4.39 -3.60 11.45
N ILE A 39 3.71 -3.00 10.47
CA ILE A 39 3.52 -3.57 9.13
C ILE A 39 3.67 -2.48 8.05
N ALA A 40 4.50 -2.74 7.04
CA ALA A 40 4.54 -1.94 5.81
C ALA A 40 3.98 -2.74 4.63
N ILE A 41 3.14 -2.07 3.83
CA ILE A 41 2.66 -2.56 2.55
C ILE A 41 3.27 -1.69 1.46
N ARG A 42 4.14 -2.28 0.63
CA ARG A 42 4.87 -1.57 -0.42
C ARG A 42 4.87 -2.31 -1.76
N ILE A 43 5.11 -1.57 -2.84
CA ILE A 43 5.28 -2.10 -4.19
C ILE A 43 6.78 -2.12 -4.49
N GLY A 44 7.26 -3.21 -5.10
CA GLY A 44 8.66 -3.37 -5.47
C GLY A 44 9.37 -4.42 -4.62
N ASP A 45 10.63 -4.67 -4.97
CA ASP A 45 11.42 -5.70 -4.34
C ASP A 45 11.86 -5.29 -2.92
N LEU A 46 12.07 -6.28 -2.06
CA LEU A 46 12.68 -6.07 -0.76
C LEU A 46 14.17 -6.20 -0.93
N SER A 47 14.90 -5.11 -0.67
CA SER A 47 16.33 -5.16 -0.46
C SER A 47 16.63 -6.09 0.70
N ASP A 48 17.81 -6.73 0.70
CA ASP A 48 18.22 -7.60 1.80
C ASP A 48 18.00 -6.91 3.14
N SER A 49 17.10 -7.50 3.93
CA SER A 49 16.72 -7.01 5.25
C SER A 49 16.40 -8.22 6.12
N ASN A 50 16.53 -8.06 7.43
CA ASN A 50 16.11 -9.08 8.39
C ASN A 50 14.58 -9.13 8.58
N LEU A 51 13.81 -8.55 7.65
CA LEU A 51 12.36 -8.44 7.74
C LEU A 51 11.68 -9.64 7.08
N HIS A 52 10.62 -10.14 7.72
CA HIS A 52 9.76 -11.15 7.13
C HIS A 52 8.83 -10.53 6.09
N ALA A 53 8.97 -10.96 4.84
CA ALA A 53 8.15 -10.50 3.73
C ALA A 53 7.08 -11.54 3.35
N ARG A 54 5.85 -11.07 3.14
CA ARG A 54 4.78 -11.86 2.53
C ARG A 54 4.31 -11.20 1.24
N ARG A 55 4.32 -11.97 0.15
CA ARG A 55 3.75 -11.50 -1.13
C ARG A 55 2.23 -11.42 -1.02
N LEU A 56 1.67 -10.23 -1.25
CA LEU A 56 0.21 -10.01 -1.28
C LEU A 56 -0.39 -10.11 -2.69
N GLY A 57 0.39 -9.78 -3.73
CA GLY A 57 -0.11 -9.81 -5.10
C GLY A 57 0.88 -9.28 -6.13
N LYS A 58 0.34 -8.83 -7.27
CA LYS A 58 1.06 -8.13 -8.34
C LYS A 58 0.23 -6.93 -8.77
N SER A 59 0.87 -5.77 -8.94
CA SER A 59 0.25 -4.59 -9.54
C SER A 59 0.77 -4.44 -10.96
N LYS A 60 -0.12 -4.46 -11.96
CA LYS A 60 0.27 -4.22 -13.35
C LYS A 60 0.31 -2.72 -13.62
N LEU A 61 1.32 -2.28 -14.35
CA LEU A 61 1.38 -0.93 -14.89
C LEU A 61 0.61 -0.89 -16.21
N HIS A 62 -0.19 0.16 -16.38
CA HIS A 62 -0.94 0.41 -17.60
C HIS A 62 -0.57 1.80 -18.12
N ILE A 63 -0.31 1.89 -19.43
CA ILE A 63 -0.22 3.19 -20.11
C ILE A 63 -1.65 3.65 -20.34
N VAL A 64 -1.99 4.82 -19.82
CA VAL A 64 -3.33 5.41 -19.89
C VAL A 64 -3.21 6.88 -20.25
N ALA A 65 -4.23 7.41 -20.91
CA ALA A 65 -4.39 8.82 -21.21
C ALA A 65 -5.87 9.18 -21.11
N SER A 66 -6.18 10.45 -20.82
CA SER A 66 -7.56 10.92 -20.88
C SER A 66 -8.03 10.96 -22.34
N PRO A 67 -9.32 10.68 -22.62
CA PRO A 67 -9.84 10.76 -23.99
C PRO A 67 -9.56 12.12 -24.65
N GLN A 68 -9.72 13.21 -23.89
CA GLN A 68 -9.49 14.58 -24.36
C GLN A 68 -8.02 14.84 -24.75
N TYR A 69 -7.06 14.16 -24.11
CA TYR A 69 -5.65 14.27 -24.47
C TYR A 69 -5.37 13.63 -25.84
N LEU A 70 -5.99 12.48 -26.11
CA LEU A 70 -5.83 11.72 -27.36
C LEU A 70 -6.60 12.32 -28.54
N GLU A 71 -7.67 13.08 -28.28
CA GLU A 71 -8.38 13.79 -29.35
C GLU A 71 -7.66 15.08 -29.79
N LYS A 72 -6.87 15.67 -28.88
CA LYS A 72 -6.14 16.92 -29.14
C LYS A 72 -4.85 16.72 -29.94
N TYR A 73 -4.25 15.53 -29.88
CA TYR A 73 -2.94 15.19 -30.44
C TYR A 73 -2.96 13.82 -31.10
#